data_AF-A0A219ABF6-F1
#
_entry.id   AF-A0A219ABF6-F1
#
_cell.length_a   1.000
_cell.length_b   1.000
_cell.length_c   1.000
_cell.angle_alpha   90.00
_cell.angle_beta   90.00
_cell.angle_gamma   90.00
#
_symmetry.space_group_name_H-M   'P 1'
#
loop_
_entity.id
_entity.type
_entity.pdbx_description
1 polymer ?
#
loop_
_entity_poly.entity_id
_entity_poly.type
_entity_poly.pdbx_seq_one_letter_code
_entity_poly.pdbx_strand_id
1 'polypeptide(L)'
;MKRNLGIFLVILLTIAVYGYLIFISNFSFFIIVREMPEERAKIVSNDVIRQLIPYFVISFVALTLLNFIILKKIVQLESSFLKSFLISIITFIFLFVFVVSFKNKFIEQNKIDYQRILEQNTIH
;
A
#
# COMPACT_ATOMS: atom_id res chain seq x y z
N MET A 1 -29.85 4.35 -13.14
CA MET A 1 -28.96 5.39 -12.54
C MET A 1 -28.39 5.03 -11.18
N LYS A 2 -29.21 4.77 -10.13
CA LYS A 2 -28.73 4.49 -8.76
C LYS A 2 -27.73 3.33 -8.67
N ARG A 3 -27.95 2.26 -9.44
CA ARG A 3 -27.06 1.09 -9.51
C ARG A 3 -25.66 1.44 -10.05
N ASN A 4 -25.60 2.16 -11.18
CA ASN A 4 -24.33 2.59 -11.79
C ASN A 4 -23.60 3.59 -10.88
N LEU A 5 -24.34 4.49 -10.22
CA LEU A 5 -23.79 5.41 -9.23
C LEU A 5 -23.18 4.67 -8.03
N GLY A 6 -23.84 3.64 -7.51
CA GLY A 6 -23.31 2.83 -6.41
C GLY A 6 -22.05 2.05 -6.78
N ILE A 7 -22.00 1.48 -7.99
CA ILE A 7 -20.78 0.80 -8.49
C ILE A 7 -19.64 1.82 -8.66
N PHE A 8 -19.93 2.98 -9.24
CA PHE A 8 -18.94 4.06 -9.39
C PHE A 8 -18.39 4.53 -8.04
N LEU A 9 -19.25 4.67 -7.02
CA LEU A 9 -18.84 5.00 -5.64
C LEU A 9 -17.91 3.94 -5.05
N VAL A 10 -18.20 2.65 -5.22
CA VAL A 10 -17.32 1.56 -4.76
C VAL A 10 -15.95 1.67 -5.39
N ILE A 11 -15.87 1.91 -6.71
CA ILE A 11 -14.61 2.05 -7.43
C ILE A 11 -13.83 3.27 -6.93
N LEU A 12 -14.48 4.43 -6.86
CA LEU A 12 -13.86 5.69 -6.42
C LEU A 12 -13.31 5.57 -5.00
N LEU A 13 -14.12 5.05 -4.06
CA LEU A 13 -13.75 4.87 -2.66
C LEU A 13 -12.56 3.92 -2.53
N THR A 14 -12.60 2.82 -3.26
CA THR A 14 -11.53 1.81 -3.28
C THR A 14 -10.22 2.41 -3.79
N ILE A 15 -10.25 3.12 -4.93
CA ILE A 15 -9.07 3.78 -5.49
C ILE A 15 -8.53 4.84 -4.54
N ALA A 16 -9.39 5.66 -3.93
CA ALA A 16 -8.97 6.71 -3.01
C ALA A 16 -8.26 6.14 -1.78
N VAL A 17 -8.85 5.14 -1.13
CA VAL A 17 -8.28 4.52 0.08
C VAL A 17 -6.97 3.81 -0.26
N TYR A 18 -6.94 2.95 -1.28
CA TYR A 18 -5.71 2.22 -1.60
C TYR A 18 -4.63 3.11 -2.20
N GLY A 19 -5.00 4.10 -3.03
CA GLY A 19 -4.07 5.09 -3.56
C GLY A 19 -3.40 5.88 -2.43
N TYR A 20 -4.17 6.26 -1.40
CA TYR A 20 -3.63 6.90 -0.21
C TYR A 20 -2.68 6.00 0.58
N LEU A 21 -3.02 4.72 0.76
CA LEU A 21 -2.14 3.75 1.44
C LEU A 21 -0.84 3.51 0.66
N ILE A 22 -0.91 3.41 -0.66
CA ILE A 22 0.27 3.31 -1.55
C ILE A 22 1.13 4.56 -1.39
N PHE A 23 0.52 5.75 -1.41
CA PHE A 23 1.23 7.02 -1.25
C PHE A 23 1.96 7.10 0.10
N ILE A 24 1.28 6.83 1.21
CA ILE A 24 1.90 6.83 2.54
C ILE A 24 3.05 5.82 2.59
N SER A 25 2.82 4.60 2.08
CA SER A 25 3.84 3.56 2.13
C SER A 25 5.12 4.00 1.42
N ASN A 26 4.98 4.53 0.21
CA ASN A 26 6.11 5.06 -0.55
C ASN A 26 6.78 6.24 0.15
N PHE A 27 5.99 7.16 0.69
CA PHE A 27 6.49 8.33 1.41
C PHE A 27 7.27 7.94 2.67
N SER A 28 6.81 6.94 3.42
CA SER A 28 7.52 6.41 4.59
C SER A 28 8.89 5.85 4.24
N PHE A 29 9.04 5.18 3.09
CA PHE A 29 10.36 4.75 2.61
C PHE A 29 11.23 5.91 2.11
N PHE A 30 10.62 6.99 1.60
CA PHE A 30 11.37 8.14 1.08
C PHE A 30 11.94 9.04 2.18
N ILE A 31 11.20 9.27 3.28
CA ILE A 31 11.63 10.13 4.39
C ILE A 31 12.83 9.55 5.15
N ILE A 32 12.96 8.22 5.18
CA ILE A 32 14.01 7.56 5.94
C ILE A 32 15.37 7.86 5.33
N VAL A 33 16.29 8.29 6.19
CA VAL A 33 17.68 8.66 5.88
C VAL A 33 18.27 7.66 4.90
N ARG A 34 18.78 8.17 3.77
CA ARG A 34 19.46 7.37 2.75
C ARG A 34 20.90 7.06 3.21
N GLU A 35 21.66 6.34 2.40
CA GLU A 35 23.10 6.14 2.64
C GLU A 35 23.43 5.16 3.78
N MET A 36 22.60 4.14 3.96
CA MET A 36 22.89 3.06 4.91
C MET A 36 23.31 1.77 4.23
N PRO A 37 24.12 0.91 4.89
CA PRO A 37 24.43 -0.42 4.39
C PRO A 37 23.16 -1.24 4.13
N GLU A 38 23.24 -2.15 3.14
CA GLU A 38 22.11 -2.98 2.70
C GLU A 38 21.41 -3.70 3.86
N GLU A 39 22.18 -4.25 4.80
CA GLU A 39 21.66 -4.94 5.98
C GLU A 39 20.83 -4.02 6.90
N ARG A 40 21.28 -2.78 7.08
CA ARG A 40 20.53 -1.78 7.86
C ARG A 40 19.27 -1.34 7.13
N ALA A 41 19.34 -1.17 5.80
CA ALA A 41 18.18 -0.85 4.97
C ALA A 41 17.10 -1.94 5.04
N LYS A 42 17.50 -3.22 5.05
CA LYS A 42 16.58 -4.35 5.23
C LYS A 42 15.83 -4.27 6.56
N ILE A 43 16.55 -4.05 7.67
CA ILE A 43 15.95 -3.94 9.02
C ILE A 43 14.94 -2.80 9.06
N VAL A 44 15.38 -1.60 8.66
CA VAL A 44 14.53 -0.40 8.71
C VAL A 44 13.31 -0.56 7.80
N SER A 45 13.48 -1.11 6.60
CA SER A 45 12.36 -1.33 5.68
C SER A 45 11.33 -2.33 6.23
N ASN A 46 11.77 -3.35 6.97
CA ASN A 46 10.87 -4.29 7.63
C ASN A 46 10.10 -3.62 8.78
N ASP A 47 10.76 -2.76 9.55
CA ASP A 47 10.11 -2.03 10.64
C ASP A 47 9.04 -1.07 10.12
N VAL A 48 9.30 -0.38 9.01
CA VAL A 48 8.30 0.46 8.32
C VAL A 48 7.08 -0.35 7.94
N ILE A 49 7.27 -1.49 7.27
CA ILE A 49 6.15 -2.35 6.87
C ILE A 49 5.39 -2.83 8.11
N ARG A 50 6.10 -3.23 9.16
CA ARG A 50 5.48 -3.68 10.41
C ARG A 50 4.60 -2.61 11.04
N GLN A 51 5.02 -1.35 11.00
CA GLN A 51 4.21 -0.22 11.46
C GLN A 51 3.00 0.05 10.55
N LEU A 52 3.11 -0.22 9.25
CA LEU A 52 2.03 0.00 8.27
C LEU A 52 0.96 -1.12 8.26
N ILE A 53 1.33 -2.35 8.63
CA ILE A 53 0.42 -3.52 8.63
C ILE A 53 -0.92 -3.25 9.35
N PRO A 54 -0.95 -2.71 10.59
CA PRO A 54 -2.21 -2.42 11.28
C PRO A 54 -3.14 -1.52 10.47
N TYR A 55 -2.59 -0.49 9.81
CA TYR A 55 -3.37 0.43 8.98
C TYR A 55 -3.95 -0.26 7.74
N PHE A 56 -3.19 -1.18 7.13
CA PHE A 56 -3.69 -1.98 6.00
C PHE A 56 -4.83 -2.90 6.41
N VAL A 57 -4.71 -3.57 7.56
CA VAL A 57 -5.76 -4.47 8.08
C VAL A 57 -7.03 -3.67 8.43
N ILE A 58 -6.90 -2.55 9.14
CA ILE A 58 -8.03 -1.68 9.48
C ILE A 58 -8.72 -1.17 8.21
N SER A 59 -7.94 -0.70 7.24
CA SER A 59 -8.47 -0.19 5.97
C SER A 59 -9.18 -1.29 5.17
N PHE A 60 -8.64 -2.51 5.16
CA PHE A 60 -9.26 -3.66 4.51
C PHE A 60 -10.64 -3.97 5.12
N VAL A 61 -10.73 -4.03 6.46
CA VAL A 61 -12.00 -4.30 7.15
C VAL A 61 -13.01 -3.17 6.90
N ALA A 62 -12.59 -1.92 7.10
CA ALA A 62 -13.44 -0.75 6.93
C ALA A 62 -13.98 -0.63 5.50
N LEU A 63 -13.11 -0.80 4.49
CA LEU A 63 -13.49 -0.71 3.10
C LEU A 63 -14.41 -1.85 2.67
N THR A 64 -14.16 -3.07 3.16
CA THR A 64 -15.05 -4.23 2.92
C THR A 64 -16.46 -3.98 3.47
N LEU A 65 -16.57 -3.41 4.66
CA LEU A 65 -17.84 -3.05 5.27
C LEU A 65 -18.56 -1.93 4.50
N LEU A 66 -17.84 -0.86 4.15
CA LEU A 66 -18.40 0.25 3.37
C LEU A 66 -18.89 -0.20 2.00
N ASN A 67 -18.07 -0.95 1.27
CA ASN A 67 -18.43 -1.51 -0.02
C ASN A 67 -19.63 -2.47 0.10
N PHE A 68 -19.69 -3.29 1.16
CA PHE A 68 -20.85 -4.15 1.42
C PHE A 68 -22.13 -3.32 1.63
N ILE A 69 -22.07 -2.26 2.43
CA ILE A 69 -23.23 -1.38 2.68
C ILE A 69 -23.70 -0.72 1.38
N ILE A 70 -22.78 -0.22 0.55
CA ILE A 70 -23.11 0.38 -0.75
C ILE A 70 -23.75 -0.65 -1.68
N LEU A 71 -23.12 -1.82 -1.84
CA LEU A 71 -23.62 -2.87 -2.73
C LEU A 71 -24.99 -3.41 -2.26
N LYS A 72 -25.19 -3.56 -0.95
CA LYS A 72 -26.45 -4.08 -0.39
C LYS A 72 -27.57 -3.05 -0.44
N LYS A 73 -27.32 -1.80 -0.02
CA LYS A 73 -28.36 -0.78 0.13
C LYS A 73 -28.63 0.02 -1.15
N ILE A 74 -27.60 0.34 -1.93
CA ILE A 74 -27.73 1.20 -3.12
C ILE A 74 -27.87 0.36 -4.38
N VAL A 75 -27.04 -0.67 -4.53
CA VAL A 75 -26.99 -1.51 -5.75
C VAL A 75 -27.97 -2.68 -5.69
N GLN A 76 -28.44 -3.06 -4.48
CA GLN A 76 -29.40 -4.14 -4.22
C GLN A 76 -28.96 -5.49 -4.80
N LEU A 77 -27.68 -5.83 -4.65
CA LEU A 77 -27.13 -7.10 -5.12
C LEU A 77 -27.37 -8.24 -4.12
N GLU A 78 -27.84 -9.39 -4.59
CA GLU A 78 -28.05 -10.58 -3.75
C GLU A 78 -26.74 -11.11 -3.13
N SER A 79 -25.64 -11.09 -3.89
CA SER A 79 -24.29 -11.50 -3.46
C SER A 79 -23.39 -10.33 -3.03
N SER A 80 -23.97 -9.30 -2.40
CA SER A 80 -23.24 -8.07 -2.01
C SER A 80 -22.02 -8.32 -1.12
N PHE A 81 -22.09 -9.28 -0.20
CA PHE A 81 -20.98 -9.59 0.70
C PHE A 81 -19.81 -10.23 -0.05
N LEU A 82 -20.06 -11.31 -0.80
CA LEU A 82 -19.03 -12.01 -1.55
C LEU A 82 -18.34 -11.08 -2.56
N LYS A 83 -19.10 -10.25 -3.26
CA LYS A 83 -18.55 -9.28 -4.21
C LYS A 83 -17.69 -8.21 -3.52
N SER A 84 -18.16 -7.66 -2.40
CA SER A 84 -17.37 -6.70 -1.61
C SER A 84 -16.06 -7.31 -1.15
N PHE A 85 -16.12 -8.52 -0.60
CA PHE A 85 -14.95 -9.24 -0.10
C PHE A 85 -13.95 -9.56 -1.21
N LEU A 86 -14.40 -10.01 -2.38
CA LEU A 86 -13.54 -10.27 -3.54
C LEU A 86 -12.85 -8.99 -4.04
N ILE A 87 -13.58 -7.87 -4.13
CA ILE A 87 -12.99 -6.57 -4.51
C ILE A 87 -11.89 -6.18 -3.51
N SER A 88 -12.18 -6.30 -2.21
CA SER A 88 -11.21 -5.99 -1.16
C SER A 88 -9.98 -6.91 -1.20
N ILE A 89 -10.14 -8.21 -1.47
CA ILE A 89 -9.00 -9.13 -1.60
C ILE A 89 -8.12 -8.75 -2.79
N ILE A 90 -8.71 -8.57 -3.97
CA ILE A 90 -7.95 -8.27 -5.19
C ILE A 90 -7.14 -6.99 -4.98
N THR A 91 -7.78 -5.96 -4.43
CA THR A 91 -7.15 -4.67 -4.17
C THR A 91 -6.08 -4.74 -3.08
N PHE A 92 -6.27 -5.57 -2.06
CA PHE A 92 -5.26 -5.84 -1.04
C PHE A 92 -4.03 -6.54 -1.61
N ILE A 93 -4.22 -7.50 -2.52
CA ILE A 93 -3.11 -8.16 -3.23
C ILE A 93 -2.32 -7.12 -4.05
N PHE A 94 -3.02 -6.24 -4.78
CA PHE A 94 -2.37 -5.15 -5.51
C PHE A 94 -1.56 -4.25 -4.57
N LEU A 95 -2.15 -3.80 -3.46
CA LEU A 95 -1.45 -3.00 -2.45
C LEU A 95 -0.18 -3.70 -1.96
N PHE A 96 -0.27 -4.99 -1.63
CA PHE A 96 0.86 -5.77 -1.13
C PHE A 96 2.01 -5.82 -2.15
N VAL A 97 1.71 -6.07 -3.43
CA VAL A 97 2.70 -6.06 -4.51
C VAL A 97 3.40 -4.69 -4.61
N PHE A 98 2.65 -3.60 -4.51
CA PHE A 98 3.23 -2.25 -4.52
C PHE A 98 4.16 -2.00 -3.33
N VAL A 99 3.73 -2.34 -2.12
CA VAL A 99 4.53 -2.14 -0.89
C VAL A 99 5.82 -2.95 -0.94
N VAL A 100 5.77 -4.22 -1.36
CA VAL A 100 6.98 -5.05 -1.53
C VAL A 100 7.90 -4.48 -2.61
N SER A 101 7.34 -3.97 -3.71
CA SER A 101 8.13 -3.33 -4.76
C SER A 101 8.85 -2.07 -4.26
N PHE A 102 8.18 -1.23 -3.47
CA PHE A 102 8.81 -0.04 -2.87
C PHE A 102 9.90 -0.41 -1.87
N LYS A 103 9.66 -1.42 -1.04
CA LYS A 103 10.67 -1.96 -0.12
C LYS A 103 11.94 -2.36 -0.86
N ASN A 104 11.81 -3.15 -1.93
CA ASN A 104 12.96 -3.63 -2.70
C ASN A 104 13.72 -2.46 -3.35
N LYS A 105 13.00 -1.51 -3.95
CA LYS A 105 13.61 -0.28 -4.51
C LYS A 105 14.35 0.53 -3.45
N PHE A 106 13.78 0.66 -2.26
CA PHE A 106 14.43 1.37 -1.14
C PHE A 106 15.75 0.72 -0.73
N ILE A 107 15.78 -0.61 -0.61
CA ILE A 107 17.00 -1.36 -0.25
C ILE A 107 18.07 -1.20 -1.34
N GLU A 108 17.68 -1.38 -2.60
CA GLU A 108 18.58 -1.25 -3.75
C GLU A 108 19.18 0.15 -3.84
N GLN A 109 18.35 1.18 -3.70
CA GLN A 109 18.79 2.58 -3.75
C GLN A 109 19.81 2.88 -2.63
N ASN A 110 19.56 2.42 -1.40
CA ASN A 110 20.48 2.63 -0.29
C ASN A 110 21.83 1.93 -0.50
N LYS A 111 21.83 0.72 -1.08
CA LYS A 111 23.07 0.01 -1.45
C LYS A 111 23.92 0.82 -2.42
N ILE A 112 23.30 1.35 -3.48
CA ILE A 112 23.97 2.14 -4.51
C ILE A 112 24.52 3.44 -3.91
N ASP A 113 23.69 4.15 -3.14
CA ASP A 113 24.08 5.43 -2.55
C ASP A 113 25.21 5.25 -1.54
N TYR A 114 25.19 4.18 -0.73
CA TYR A 114 26.27 3.86 0.22
C TYR A 114 27.59 3.51 -0.48
N GLN A 115 27.55 2.75 -1.58
CA GLN A 115 28.76 2.43 -2.36
C GLN A 115 29.42 3.68 -2.93
N ARG A 116 28.62 4.62 -3.48
CA ARG A 116 29.14 5.89 -4.01
C ARG A 116 29.87 6.71 -2.94
N ILE A 117 29.37 6.71 -1.71
CA ILE A 117 29.99 7.43 -0.59
C ILE A 117 31.32 6.79 -0.20
N LEU A 118 31.39 5.46 -0.17
CA LEU A 118 32.65 4.76 0.10
C LEU A 118 33.70 5.11 -0.97
N GLU A 119 33.32 5.10 -2.25
CA GLU A 119 34.19 5.47 -3.37
C GLU A 119 34.67 6.93 -3.27
N GLN A 120 33.77 7.87 -2.97
CA GLN A 120 34.12 9.28 -2.78
C GLN A 120 35.12 9.48 -1.62
N ASN A 121 34.96 8.73 -0.53
CA ASN A 121 35.84 8.81 0.63
C ASN A 121 37.18 8.08 0.46
N THR A 122 37.35 7.22 -0.56
CA THR A 122 38.64 6.56 -0.83
C THR A 122 39.55 7.33 -1.79
N ILE A 123 39.00 8.32 -2.49
CA ILE A 123 39.73 9.15 -3.48
C ILE A 123 40.37 10.37 -2.81
N HIS A 124 39.99 10.69 -1.56
CA HIS A 124 40.60 11.71 -0.70
C HIS A 124 41.59 11.12 0.30
#